data_AF-A0A9P7AHK2-F1
#
_entry.id   AF-A0A9P7AHK2-F1
#
_cell.length_a   1.000
_cell.length_b   1.000
_cell.length_c   1.000
_cell.angle_alpha   90.00
_cell.angle_beta   90.00
_cell.angle_gamma   90.00
#
_symmetry.space_group_name_H-M   'P 1'
#
loop_
_entity.id
_entity.type
_entity.pdbx_description
1 polymer ?
#
loop_
_entity_poly.entity_id
_entity_poly.type
_entity_poly.pdbx_seq_one_letter_code
_entity_poly.pdbx_strand_id
1 'polypeptide(L)'
;MAPTKAPEKKNQPTTLPHTTNRNPTAQRNQMLQDDIEALPGAVTGLDSAEKYLTNVLLRQADEPLSLLHLVGILFQVTQMAKPIPLAVTNAIRAVAFILKQQAASEIADVVAKAAAEQLTNSLSTNIVNSVIAAIAPQVASIHTTAESLIGTLAQSKQLHDAIEREKEEEKNDLKTAAERIEDAVDTLYESIEDCNNSYKLLTPSLEFTQDRLNNLATQLSQPPHQ
;
A
#
# COMPACT_ATOMS: atom_id res chain seq x y z
N MET A 1 -68.62 -19.68 -5.47
CA MET A 1 -69.60 -20.79 -5.47
C MET A 1 -68.87 -22.05 -5.02
N ALA A 2 -69.17 -22.56 -3.82
CA ALA A 2 -69.00 -23.98 -3.52
C ALA A 2 -70.11 -24.75 -4.24
N PRO A 3 -69.88 -25.99 -4.69
CA PRO A 3 -70.33 -27.18 -3.93
C PRO A 3 -69.39 -28.40 -4.16
N THR A 4 -69.50 -29.62 -3.61
CA THR A 4 -70.17 -30.26 -2.46
C THR A 4 -69.85 -31.77 -2.60
N LYS A 5 -69.49 -32.42 -1.49
CA LYS A 5 -69.63 -33.85 -1.07
C LYS A 5 -69.27 -35.05 -1.98
N ALA A 6 -68.62 -36.01 -1.30
CA ALA A 6 -68.38 -37.44 -1.60
C ALA A 6 -69.69 -38.28 -1.71
N PRO A 7 -69.67 -39.61 -2.05
CA PRO A 7 -69.24 -40.68 -1.12
C PRO A 7 -68.69 -42.02 -1.73
N GLU A 8 -68.17 -42.89 -0.82
CA GLU A 8 -68.20 -44.38 -0.77
C GLU A 8 -67.80 -45.24 -2.01
N LYS A 9 -67.10 -46.39 -1.94
CA LYS A 9 -67.09 -47.50 -0.95
C LYS A 9 -65.98 -48.52 -1.30
N LYS A 10 -65.47 -49.20 -0.24
CA LYS A 10 -64.97 -50.59 -0.14
C LYS A 10 -64.23 -51.22 -1.32
N ASN A 11 -62.99 -51.66 -1.07
CA ASN A 11 -62.67 -53.10 -1.03
C ASN A 11 -61.35 -53.36 -0.30
N GLN A 12 -61.42 -54.25 0.67
CA GLN A 12 -60.32 -54.86 1.40
C GLN A 12 -60.34 -56.36 1.03
N PRO A 13 -59.19 -57.02 0.91
CA PRO A 13 -59.07 -58.31 1.60
C PRO A 13 -57.74 -58.45 2.35
N THR A 14 -57.88 -58.58 3.67
CA THR A 14 -57.34 -59.61 4.56
C THR A 14 -55.96 -60.23 4.25
N THR A 15 -55.02 -60.02 5.19
CA THR A 15 -54.11 -61.08 5.66
C THR A 15 -53.85 -60.95 7.16
N LEU A 16 -53.64 -62.11 7.78
CA LEU A 16 -53.72 -62.52 9.20
C LEU A 16 -52.61 -61.95 10.13
N PRO A 17 -52.71 -62.15 11.46
CA PRO A 17 -52.10 -61.30 12.47
C PRO A 17 -50.69 -61.76 12.85
N HIS A 18 -49.73 -60.84 12.84
CA HIS A 18 -48.50 -61.00 13.60
C HIS A 18 -48.69 -60.38 14.98
N THR A 19 -49.00 -61.22 15.96
CA THR A 19 -48.68 -60.97 17.37
C THR A 19 -47.16 -60.90 17.49
N THR A 20 -46.60 -59.70 17.41
CA THR A 20 -45.25 -59.42 17.89
C THR A 20 -45.35 -58.74 19.24
N ASN A 21 -45.06 -59.57 20.24
CA ASN A 21 -44.87 -59.24 21.64
C ASN A 21 -43.92 -58.04 21.77
N ARG A 22 -44.49 -56.85 22.03
CA ARG A 22 -43.72 -55.62 22.22
C ARG A 22 -43.21 -55.63 23.66
N ASN A 23 -42.03 -56.22 23.86
CA ASN A 23 -41.23 -55.97 25.06
C ASN A 23 -41.11 -54.44 25.23
N PRO A 24 -41.46 -53.85 26.38
CA PRO A 24 -41.17 -52.46 26.63
C PRO A 24 -39.67 -52.33 26.82
N THR A 25 -38.97 -51.92 25.77
CA THR A 25 -37.60 -51.42 25.86
C THR A 25 -37.63 -50.28 26.87
N ALA A 26 -36.98 -50.48 28.02
CA ALA A 26 -36.86 -49.48 29.06
C ALA A 26 -36.42 -48.15 28.44
N GLN A 27 -37.33 -47.17 28.44
CA GLN A 27 -37.00 -45.78 28.21
C GLN A 27 -35.98 -45.43 29.29
N ARG A 28 -34.71 -45.36 28.90
CA ARG A 28 -33.66 -44.77 29.72
C ARG A 28 -34.03 -43.30 29.77
N ASN A 29 -34.78 -42.89 30.79
CA ASN A 29 -35.07 -41.49 31.07
C ASN A 29 -33.73 -40.78 31.26
N GLN A 30 -33.21 -40.19 30.19
CA GLN A 30 -32.06 -39.31 30.27
C GLN A 30 -32.58 -38.02 30.89
N MET A 31 -32.29 -37.82 32.18
CA MET A 31 -32.54 -36.54 32.83
C MET A 31 -31.69 -35.47 32.15
N LEU A 32 -32.30 -34.33 31.84
CA LEU A 32 -31.55 -33.17 31.35
C LEU A 32 -30.72 -32.58 32.49
N GLN A 33 -29.64 -31.90 32.12
CA GLN A 33 -28.77 -31.19 33.05
C GLN A 33 -29.57 -30.27 34.01
N ASP A 34 -30.54 -29.53 33.47
CA ASP A 34 -31.38 -28.64 34.25
C ASP A 34 -32.31 -29.40 35.22
N ASP A 35 -32.72 -30.63 34.87
CA ASP A 35 -33.47 -31.51 35.77
C ASP A 35 -32.59 -32.00 36.94
N ILE A 36 -31.30 -32.25 36.69
CA ILE A 36 -30.31 -32.62 37.72
C ILE A 36 -30.06 -31.45 38.66
N GLU A 37 -30.02 -30.22 38.13
CA GLU A 37 -29.89 -28.97 38.89
C GLU A 37 -31.16 -28.62 39.69
N ALA A 38 -32.33 -29.21 39.37
CA ALA A 38 -33.62 -28.94 40.03
C ALA A 38 -34.03 -29.91 41.17
N LEU A 39 -33.42 -31.10 41.30
CA LEU A 39 -33.51 -31.98 42.49
C LEU A 39 -33.38 -31.25 43.86
N PRO A 40 -33.97 -31.75 44.95
CA PRO A 40 -33.73 -31.19 46.29
C PRO A 40 -32.33 -31.59 46.82
N GLY A 41 -31.55 -30.64 47.34
CA GLY A 41 -30.18 -30.94 47.80
C GLY A 41 -29.42 -29.73 48.36
N ALA A 42 -28.24 -29.99 48.94
CA ALA A 42 -27.37 -28.97 49.55
C ALA A 42 -26.52 -28.20 48.52
N VAL A 43 -26.39 -28.74 47.31
CA VAL A 43 -25.68 -28.09 46.20
C VAL A 43 -26.69 -27.29 45.39
N THR A 44 -26.46 -25.98 45.25
CA THR A 44 -27.39 -25.01 44.62
C THR A 44 -26.73 -24.14 43.55
N GLY A 45 -25.42 -24.27 43.35
CA GLY A 45 -24.63 -23.53 42.35
C GLY A 45 -23.15 -23.90 42.40
N LEU A 46 -22.33 -23.29 41.53
CA LEU A 46 -20.91 -23.61 41.34
C LEU A 46 -20.09 -23.51 42.63
N ASP A 47 -20.21 -22.42 43.38
CA ASP A 47 -19.46 -22.23 44.64
C ASP A 47 -19.81 -23.30 45.70
N SER A 48 -21.08 -23.69 45.74
CA SER A 48 -21.55 -24.75 46.65
C SER A 48 -21.12 -26.14 46.17
N ALA A 49 -21.02 -26.35 44.86
CA ALA A 49 -20.56 -27.59 44.25
C ALA A 49 -19.09 -27.83 44.56
N GLU A 50 -18.25 -26.80 44.40
CA GLU A 50 -16.83 -26.88 44.72
C GLU A 50 -16.59 -27.12 46.21
N LYS A 51 -17.28 -26.37 47.09
CA LYS A 51 -17.21 -26.57 48.54
C LYS A 51 -17.67 -27.97 48.94
N TYR A 52 -18.73 -28.48 48.30
CA TYR A 52 -19.25 -29.82 48.57
C TYR A 52 -18.24 -30.92 48.18
N LEU A 53 -17.62 -30.85 47.00
CA LEU A 53 -16.63 -31.84 46.58
C LEU A 53 -15.35 -31.81 47.45
N THR A 54 -14.92 -30.63 47.89
CA THR A 54 -13.81 -30.48 48.86
C THR A 54 -14.17 -31.07 50.22
N ASN A 55 -15.39 -30.83 50.72
CA ASN A 55 -15.83 -31.33 52.03
C ASN A 55 -16.04 -32.85 52.07
N VAL A 56 -16.42 -33.47 50.95
CA VAL A 56 -16.61 -34.93 50.85
C VAL A 56 -15.28 -35.65 50.56
N LEU A 57 -14.13 -34.94 50.62
CA LEU A 57 -12.80 -35.46 50.29
C LEU A 57 -12.69 -36.06 48.87
N LEU A 58 -13.62 -35.70 47.98
CA LEU A 58 -13.60 -36.07 46.57
C LEU A 58 -12.76 -35.10 45.73
N ARG A 59 -12.21 -34.05 46.38
CA ARG A 59 -11.27 -33.08 45.82
C ARG A 59 -10.17 -32.80 46.84
N GLN A 60 -8.92 -32.80 46.38
CA GLN A 60 -7.78 -32.25 47.12
C GLN A 60 -7.69 -30.75 46.82
N ALA A 61 -7.57 -29.90 47.85
CA ALA A 61 -7.77 -28.44 47.73
C ALA A 61 -6.83 -27.75 46.73
N ASP A 62 -5.66 -28.34 46.45
CA ASP A 62 -4.61 -27.75 45.59
C ASP A 62 -4.57 -28.32 44.15
N GLU A 63 -5.46 -29.25 43.76
CA GLU A 63 -5.44 -29.84 42.42
C GLU A 63 -6.52 -29.25 41.49
N PRO A 64 -6.18 -28.87 40.23
CA PRO A 64 -7.17 -28.43 39.25
C PRO A 64 -8.12 -29.57 38.89
N LEU A 65 -9.43 -29.28 38.96
CA LEU A 65 -10.47 -30.27 38.74
C LEU A 65 -10.63 -30.57 37.23
N SER A 66 -9.86 -31.55 36.75
CA SER A 66 -9.90 -31.99 35.36
C SER A 66 -11.19 -32.73 35.03
N LEU A 67 -11.56 -32.77 33.74
CA LEU A 67 -12.68 -33.58 33.24
C LEU A 67 -12.55 -35.05 33.64
N LEU A 68 -11.32 -35.57 33.70
CA LEU A 68 -11.03 -36.94 34.12
C LEU A 68 -11.37 -37.17 35.60
N HIS A 69 -11.13 -36.19 36.47
CA HIS A 69 -11.50 -36.24 37.88
C HIS A 69 -13.03 -36.24 38.05
N LEU A 70 -13.74 -35.41 37.29
CA LEU A 70 -15.20 -35.36 37.31
C LEU A 70 -15.84 -36.67 36.82
N VAL A 71 -15.28 -37.28 35.77
CA VAL A 71 -15.70 -38.60 35.28
C VAL A 71 -15.41 -39.69 36.32
N GLY A 72 -14.27 -39.62 36.99
CA GLY A 72 -13.90 -40.54 38.08
C GLY A 72 -14.88 -40.47 39.25
N ILE A 73 -15.26 -39.26 39.68
CA ILE A 73 -16.26 -39.03 40.73
C ILE A 73 -17.61 -39.59 40.31
N LEU A 74 -18.09 -39.29 39.10
CA LEU A 74 -19.35 -39.84 38.60
C LEU A 74 -19.30 -41.37 38.51
N PHE A 75 -18.20 -41.95 38.04
CA PHE A 75 -18.01 -43.38 37.96
C PHE A 75 -18.12 -44.02 39.34
N GLN A 76 -17.34 -43.57 40.32
CA GLN A 76 -17.39 -44.08 41.70
C GLN A 76 -18.79 -43.97 42.32
N VAL A 77 -19.47 -42.86 42.07
CA VAL A 77 -20.81 -42.58 42.59
C VAL A 77 -21.87 -43.49 41.93
N THR A 78 -21.74 -43.80 40.64
CA THR A 78 -22.65 -44.71 39.92
C THR A 78 -22.49 -46.18 40.33
N GLN A 79 -21.36 -46.54 40.95
CA GLN A 79 -21.09 -47.90 41.44
C GLN A 79 -21.81 -48.21 42.77
N MET A 80 -22.46 -47.22 43.41
CA MET A 80 -23.24 -47.46 44.63
C MET A 80 -24.59 -48.11 44.31
N ALA A 81 -24.80 -49.34 44.80
CA ALA A 81 -26.08 -50.05 44.66
C ALA A 81 -27.20 -49.36 45.44
N LYS A 82 -28.42 -49.36 44.87
CA LYS A 82 -29.62 -48.69 45.42
C LYS A 82 -29.87 -49.05 46.89
N PRO A 83 -30.45 -48.14 47.71
CA PRO A 83 -30.98 -46.81 47.37
C PRO A 83 -29.91 -45.73 47.27
N ILE A 84 -30.11 -44.77 46.37
CA ILE A 84 -29.18 -43.65 46.13
C ILE A 84 -29.21 -42.70 47.33
N PRO A 85 -28.13 -42.57 48.12
CA PRO A 85 -28.09 -41.64 49.24
C PRO A 85 -28.14 -40.18 48.75
N LEU A 86 -28.67 -39.27 49.56
CA LEU A 86 -28.68 -37.83 49.27
C LEU A 86 -27.29 -37.28 48.95
N ALA A 87 -26.25 -37.88 49.55
CA ALA A 87 -24.85 -37.53 49.29
C ALA A 87 -24.42 -37.80 47.83
N VAL A 88 -24.93 -38.87 47.22
CA VAL A 88 -24.70 -39.20 45.81
C VAL A 88 -25.40 -38.21 44.90
N THR A 89 -26.65 -37.86 45.20
CA THR A 89 -27.41 -36.87 44.42
C THR A 89 -26.70 -35.51 44.41
N ASN A 90 -26.20 -35.06 45.56
CA ASN A 90 -25.43 -33.82 45.67
C ASN A 90 -24.08 -33.90 44.93
N ALA A 91 -23.39 -35.05 44.92
CA ALA A 91 -22.15 -35.23 44.18
C ALA A 91 -22.36 -35.18 42.66
N ILE A 92 -23.40 -35.86 42.16
CA ILE A 92 -23.79 -35.81 40.73
C ILE A 92 -24.11 -34.38 40.32
N ARG A 93 -24.89 -33.65 41.13
CA ARG A 93 -25.19 -32.24 40.89
C ARG A 93 -23.96 -31.35 40.91
N ALA A 94 -23.03 -31.57 41.83
CA ALA A 94 -21.82 -30.78 41.91
C ALA A 94 -20.97 -30.92 40.64
N VAL A 95 -20.79 -32.15 40.16
CA VAL A 95 -20.12 -32.41 38.88
C VAL A 95 -20.87 -31.75 37.72
N ALA A 96 -22.20 -31.84 37.73
CA ALA A 96 -23.05 -31.25 36.70
C ALA A 96 -22.82 -29.72 36.59
N PHE A 97 -22.86 -28.97 37.70
CA PHE A 97 -22.61 -27.53 37.68
C PHE A 97 -21.21 -27.16 37.17
N ILE A 98 -20.20 -27.94 37.54
CA ILE A 98 -18.82 -27.69 37.14
C ILE A 98 -18.63 -27.97 35.64
N LEU A 99 -19.21 -29.05 35.11
CA LEU A 99 -19.18 -29.34 33.66
C LEU A 99 -19.88 -28.27 32.83
N LYS A 100 -21.01 -27.74 33.31
CA LYS A 100 -21.72 -26.63 32.66
C LYS A 100 -20.85 -25.38 32.57
N GLN A 101 -20.11 -25.06 33.64
CA GLN A 101 -19.17 -23.94 33.64
C GLN A 101 -17.96 -24.18 32.74
N GLN A 102 -17.39 -25.40 32.74
CA GLN A 102 -16.26 -25.75 31.88
C GLN A 102 -16.63 -25.66 30.40
N ALA A 103 -17.80 -26.18 30.02
CA ALA A 103 -18.30 -26.07 28.65
C ALA A 103 -18.54 -24.60 28.24
N ALA A 104 -19.12 -23.79 29.13
CA ALA A 104 -19.30 -22.36 28.87
C ALA A 104 -17.96 -21.62 28.69
N SER A 105 -16.95 -21.98 29.49
CA SER A 105 -15.60 -21.41 29.40
C SER A 105 -14.88 -21.80 28.10
N GLU A 106 -15.00 -23.06 27.67
CA GLU A 106 -14.41 -23.53 26.42
C GLU A 106 -15.03 -22.83 25.21
N ILE A 107 -16.36 -22.67 25.20
CA ILE A 107 -17.07 -21.91 24.16
C ILE A 107 -16.60 -20.45 24.15
N ALA A 108 -16.44 -19.82 25.32
CA ALA A 108 -15.97 -18.44 25.41
C ALA A 108 -14.54 -18.29 24.85
N ASP A 109 -13.66 -19.25 25.10
CA ASP A 109 -12.28 -19.23 24.59
C ASP A 109 -12.25 -19.37 23.06
N VAL A 110 -13.04 -20.29 22.50
CA VAL A 110 -13.17 -20.47 21.05
C VAL A 110 -13.72 -19.19 20.39
N VAL A 111 -14.75 -18.56 20.97
CA VAL A 111 -15.32 -17.32 20.45
C VAL A 111 -14.32 -16.16 20.55
N ALA A 112 -13.59 -16.05 21.67
CA ALA A 112 -12.57 -15.02 21.84
C ALA A 112 -11.45 -15.17 20.79
N LYS A 113 -11.01 -16.40 20.53
CA LYS A 113 -10.01 -16.69 19.50
C LYS A 113 -10.51 -16.34 18.10
N ALA A 114 -11.73 -16.76 17.75
CA ALA A 114 -12.32 -16.43 16.46
C ALA A 114 -12.49 -14.92 16.25
N ALA A 115 -12.92 -14.19 17.28
CA ALA A 115 -13.05 -12.73 17.25
C ALA A 115 -11.68 -12.04 17.09
N ALA A 116 -10.64 -12.53 17.78
CA ALA A 116 -9.29 -12.00 17.66
C ALA A 116 -8.70 -12.21 16.25
N GLU A 117 -8.90 -13.39 15.65
CA GLU A 117 -8.49 -13.69 14.28
C GLU A 117 -9.23 -12.80 13.27
N GLN A 118 -10.55 -12.65 13.43
CA GLN A 118 -11.36 -11.79 12.57
C GLN A 118 -10.93 -10.32 12.66
N LEU A 119 -10.70 -9.82 13.88
CA LEU A 119 -10.23 -8.45 14.12
C LEU A 119 -8.86 -8.23 13.47
N THR A 120 -7.94 -9.19 13.64
CA THR A 120 -6.59 -9.13 13.05
C THR A 120 -6.65 -9.04 11.53
N ASN A 121 -7.45 -9.90 10.89
CA ASN A 121 -7.59 -9.92 9.43
C ASN A 121 -8.24 -8.65 8.89
N SER A 122 -9.30 -8.16 9.55
CA SER A 122 -9.99 -6.94 9.14
C SER A 122 -9.10 -5.71 9.33
N LEU A 123 -8.44 -5.58 10.48
CA LEU A 123 -7.57 -4.46 10.78
C LEU A 123 -6.36 -4.44 9.84
N SER A 124 -5.73 -5.60 9.59
CA SER A 124 -4.61 -5.71 8.65
C SER A 124 -5.00 -5.24 7.25
N THR A 125 -6.14 -5.72 6.73
CA THR A 125 -6.63 -5.34 5.40
C THR A 125 -6.94 -3.84 5.32
N ASN A 126 -7.58 -3.28 6.34
CA ASN A 126 -7.91 -1.86 6.39
C ASN A 126 -6.65 -0.98 6.47
N ILE A 127 -5.66 -1.37 7.28
CA ILE A 127 -4.38 -0.67 7.37
C ILE A 127 -3.69 -0.69 6.01
N VAL A 128 -3.58 -1.85 5.36
CA VAL A 128 -2.95 -1.97 4.04
C VAL A 128 -3.66 -1.07 3.02
N ASN A 129 -4.99 -1.13 2.94
CA ASN A 129 -5.76 -0.29 2.03
C ASN A 129 -5.59 1.21 2.32
N SER A 130 -5.58 1.60 3.59
CA SER A 130 -5.37 3.00 3.99
C SER A 130 -3.96 3.48 3.64
N VAL A 131 -2.95 2.64 3.83
CA VAL A 131 -1.56 2.94 3.47
C VAL A 131 -1.42 3.08 1.95
N ILE A 132 -2.00 2.17 1.17
CA ILE A 132 -2.01 2.26 -0.30
C ILE A 132 -2.72 3.54 -0.74
N ALA A 133 -3.90 3.83 -0.20
CA ALA A 133 -4.67 5.02 -0.57
C ALA A 133 -3.92 6.33 -0.24
N ALA A 134 -3.16 6.35 0.86
CA ALA A 134 -2.37 7.52 1.24
C ALA A 134 -1.09 7.68 0.39
N ILE A 135 -0.40 6.58 0.07
CA ILE A 135 0.91 6.62 -0.59
C ILE A 135 0.78 6.67 -2.12
N ALA A 136 -0.18 5.99 -2.72
CA ALA A 136 -0.31 5.89 -4.17
C ALA A 136 -0.39 7.25 -4.89
N PRO A 137 -1.18 8.25 -4.41
CA PRO A 137 -1.22 9.57 -5.02
C PRO A 137 0.12 10.30 -4.95
N GLN A 138 0.87 10.13 -3.84
CA GLN A 138 2.19 10.73 -3.67
C GLN A 138 3.20 10.16 -4.64
N VAL A 139 3.21 8.83 -4.80
CA VAL A 139 4.06 8.14 -5.79
C VAL A 139 3.74 8.60 -7.21
N ALA A 140 2.46 8.71 -7.56
CA ALA A 140 2.03 9.21 -8.87
C ALA A 140 2.48 10.66 -9.12
N SER A 141 2.39 11.52 -8.09
CA SER A 141 2.85 12.91 -8.17
C SER A 141 4.37 13.00 -8.37
N ILE A 142 5.14 12.21 -7.61
CA ILE A 142 6.60 12.15 -7.74
C ILE A 142 6.98 11.67 -9.15
N HIS A 143 6.33 10.62 -9.66
CA HIS A 143 6.59 10.10 -11.00
C HIS A 143 6.31 11.15 -12.08
N THR A 144 5.17 11.82 -12.01
CA THR A 144 4.80 12.89 -12.96
C THR A 144 5.80 14.04 -12.92
N THR A 145 6.22 14.43 -11.72
CA THR A 145 7.23 15.48 -11.53
C THR A 145 8.57 15.07 -12.14
N ALA A 146 9.02 13.83 -11.90
CA ALA A 146 10.25 13.30 -12.46
C ALA A 146 10.25 13.29 -14.00
N GLU A 147 9.16 12.86 -14.63
CA GLU A 147 9.00 12.92 -16.10
C GLU A 147 9.08 14.36 -16.63
N SER A 148 8.43 15.31 -15.95
CA SER A 148 8.51 16.73 -16.31
C SER A 148 9.94 17.28 -16.21
N LEU A 149 10.70 16.86 -15.19
CA LEU A 149 12.11 17.23 -15.02
C LEU A 149 12.97 16.65 -16.14
N ILE A 150 12.75 15.40 -16.55
CA ILE A 150 13.45 14.78 -17.69
C ILE A 150 13.20 15.57 -18.97
N GLY A 151 11.93 15.92 -19.24
CA GLY A 151 11.57 16.74 -20.41
C GLY A 151 12.24 18.12 -20.39
N THR A 152 12.23 18.78 -19.24
CA THR A 152 12.87 20.10 -19.06
C THR A 152 14.39 20.02 -19.26
N LEU A 153 15.04 18.97 -18.74
CA LEU A 153 16.47 18.76 -18.92
C LEU A 153 16.83 18.52 -20.39
N ALA A 154 16.02 17.75 -21.12
CA ALA A 154 16.22 17.52 -22.55
C ALA A 154 16.10 18.84 -23.34
N GLN A 155 15.09 19.66 -23.06
CA GLN A 155 14.92 20.98 -23.67
C GLN A 155 16.08 21.92 -23.34
N SER A 156 16.52 21.96 -22.08
CA SER A 156 17.66 22.76 -21.65
C SER A 156 18.95 22.35 -22.38
N LYS A 157 19.16 21.04 -22.57
CA LYS A 157 20.31 20.54 -23.32
C LYS A 157 20.24 20.95 -24.79
N GLN A 158 19.09 20.80 -25.43
CA GLN A 158 18.89 21.21 -26.81
C GLN A 158 19.13 22.72 -27.01
N LEU A 159 18.66 23.55 -26.08
CA LEU A 159 18.87 24.99 -26.13
C LEU A 159 20.35 25.34 -25.95
N HIS A 160 21.04 24.66 -25.03
CA HIS A 160 22.47 24.84 -24.83
C HIS A 160 23.27 24.48 -26.09
N ASP A 161 22.98 23.33 -26.71
CA ASP A 161 23.64 22.90 -27.95
C ASP A 161 23.37 23.87 -29.12
N ALA A 162 22.19 24.51 -29.14
CA ALA A 162 21.86 25.54 -30.14
C ALA A 162 22.64 26.84 -29.92
N ILE A 163 22.72 27.32 -28.68
CA ILE A 163 23.49 28.52 -28.31
C ILE A 163 24.98 28.32 -28.61
N GLU A 164 25.54 27.16 -28.28
CA GLU A 164 26.96 26.87 -28.53
C GLU A 164 27.26 26.89 -30.04
N ARG A 165 26.36 26.36 -30.86
CA ARG A 165 26.49 26.38 -32.32
C ARG A 165 26.43 27.80 -32.88
N GLU A 166 25.44 28.59 -32.46
CA GLU A 166 25.29 29.99 -32.89
C GLU A 166 26.51 30.83 -32.53
N LYS A 167 27.06 30.63 -31.32
CA LYS A 167 28.27 31.30 -30.87
C LYS A 167 29.50 30.94 -31.70
N GLU A 168 29.68 29.68 -32.08
CA GLU A 168 30.79 29.29 -32.95
C GLU A 168 30.61 29.80 -34.39
N GLU A 169 29.37 29.87 -34.89
CA GLU A 169 29.08 30.50 -36.19
C GLU A 169 29.41 32.00 -36.17
N GLU A 170 28.93 32.75 -35.18
CA GLU A 170 29.23 34.17 -35.03
C GLU A 170 30.74 34.44 -34.90
N LYS A 171 31.45 33.61 -34.15
CA LYS A 171 32.90 33.71 -34.00
C LYS A 171 33.63 33.45 -35.32
N ASN A 172 33.17 32.50 -36.13
CA ASN A 172 33.74 32.24 -37.44
C ASN A 172 33.46 33.40 -38.41
N ASP A 173 32.25 33.95 -38.39
CA ASP A 173 31.89 35.11 -39.21
C ASP A 173 32.73 36.34 -38.85
N LEU A 174 32.91 36.61 -37.55
CA LEU A 174 33.79 37.67 -37.05
C LEU A 174 35.24 37.47 -37.49
N LYS A 175 35.74 36.24 -37.46
CA LYS A 175 37.09 35.90 -37.93
C LYS A 175 37.24 36.17 -39.43
N THR A 176 36.28 35.73 -40.25
CA THR A 176 36.29 36.00 -41.69
C THR A 176 36.15 37.48 -42.01
N ALA A 177 35.33 38.22 -41.26
CA ALA A 177 35.22 39.66 -41.42
C ALA A 177 36.53 40.37 -41.07
N ALA A 178 37.20 39.96 -39.99
CA ALA A 178 38.51 40.48 -39.59
C ALA A 178 39.59 40.20 -40.65
N GLU A 179 39.66 38.97 -41.17
CA GLU A 179 40.59 38.59 -42.25
C GLU A 179 40.37 39.45 -43.51
N ARG A 180 39.11 39.69 -43.91
CA ARG A 180 38.79 40.57 -45.05
C ARG A 180 39.17 42.03 -44.82
N ILE A 181 39.08 42.52 -43.59
CA ILE A 181 39.50 43.88 -43.24
C ILE A 181 41.03 43.97 -43.31
N GLU A 182 41.74 42.97 -42.80
CA GLU A 182 43.21 42.87 -42.88
C GLU A 182 43.67 42.90 -44.34
N ASP A 183 43.12 42.04 -45.20
CA ASP A 183 43.43 42.01 -46.64
C ASP A 183 43.17 43.35 -47.33
N ALA A 184 42.07 44.02 -46.97
CA ALA A 184 41.70 45.32 -47.53
C ALA A 184 42.66 46.43 -47.07
N VAL A 185 43.11 46.38 -45.82
CA VAL A 185 44.10 47.33 -45.27
C VAL A 185 45.45 47.13 -45.95
N ASP A 186 45.90 45.90 -46.16
CA ASP A 186 47.15 45.60 -46.87
C ASP A 186 47.10 46.13 -48.32
N THR A 187 46.00 45.89 -49.02
CA THR A 187 45.80 46.42 -50.39
C THR A 187 45.82 47.96 -50.42
N LEU A 188 45.19 48.61 -49.43
CA LEU A 188 45.22 50.08 -49.32
C LEU A 188 46.62 50.60 -49.00
N TYR A 189 47.39 49.89 -48.17
CA TYR A 189 48.76 50.25 -47.85
C TYR A 189 49.64 50.22 -49.11
N GLU A 190 49.57 49.14 -49.90
CA GLU A 190 50.26 49.02 -51.19
C GLU A 190 49.87 50.17 -52.14
N SER A 191 48.57 50.47 -52.25
CA SER A 191 48.08 51.56 -53.10
C SER A 191 48.56 52.96 -52.66
N ILE A 192 48.64 53.20 -51.34
CA ILE A 192 49.18 54.46 -50.79
C ILE A 192 50.68 54.56 -51.07
N GLU A 193 51.41 53.45 -50.95
CA GLU A 193 52.84 53.40 -51.27
C GLU A 193 53.09 53.72 -52.76
N ASP A 194 52.29 53.16 -53.67
CA ASP A 194 52.32 53.48 -55.10
C ASP A 194 52.00 54.96 -55.40
N CYS A 195 50.99 55.52 -54.73
CA CYS A 195 50.67 56.95 -54.84
C CYS A 195 51.83 57.84 -54.36
N ASN A 196 52.45 57.47 -53.23
CA ASN A 196 53.60 58.19 -52.68
C ASN A 196 54.82 58.11 -53.61
N ASN A 197 55.07 56.95 -54.20
CA ASN A 197 56.15 56.77 -55.18
C ASN A 197 55.90 57.62 -56.44
N SER A 198 54.66 57.66 -56.92
CA SER A 198 54.24 58.52 -58.05
C SER A 198 54.40 60.01 -57.72
N TYR A 199 54.01 60.42 -56.51
CA TYR A 199 54.18 61.79 -56.03
C TYR A 199 55.66 62.20 -55.99
N LYS A 200 56.53 61.34 -55.44
CA LYS A 200 57.99 61.57 -55.42
C LYS A 200 58.59 61.68 -56.82
N LEU A 201 58.08 60.91 -57.79
CA LEU A 201 58.53 60.95 -59.18
C LEU A 201 58.10 62.26 -59.88
N LEU A 202 56.88 62.74 -59.62
CA LEU A 202 56.31 63.92 -60.29
C LEU A 202 56.80 65.24 -59.69
N THR A 203 57.09 65.30 -58.39
CA THR A 203 57.49 66.53 -57.67
C THR A 203 58.66 67.27 -58.35
N PRO A 204 59.78 66.62 -58.72
CA PRO A 204 60.90 67.30 -59.38
C PRO A 204 60.55 67.86 -60.76
N SER A 205 59.69 67.17 -61.52
CA SER A 205 59.21 67.67 -62.82
C SER A 205 58.35 68.93 -62.67
N LEU A 206 57.52 68.97 -61.62
CA LEU A 206 56.70 70.13 -61.32
C LEU A 206 57.55 71.33 -60.88
N GLU A 207 58.52 71.10 -59.98
CA GLU A 207 59.50 72.11 -59.55
C GLU A 207 60.30 72.67 -60.73
N PHE A 208 60.80 71.79 -61.60
CA PHE A 208 61.49 72.21 -62.83
C PHE A 208 60.61 73.06 -63.74
N THR A 209 59.34 72.69 -63.88
CA THR A 209 58.38 73.46 -64.70
C THR A 209 58.10 74.82 -64.07
N GLN A 210 57.94 74.89 -62.74
CA GLN A 210 57.74 76.12 -61.98
C GLN A 210 58.93 77.06 -62.11
N ASP A 211 60.17 76.56 -61.93
CA ASP A 211 61.40 77.34 -62.07
C ASP A 211 61.54 77.92 -63.47
N ARG A 212 61.20 77.13 -64.49
CA ARG A 212 61.25 77.57 -65.88
C ARG A 212 60.21 78.66 -66.17
N LEU A 213 59.02 78.56 -65.58
CA LEU A 213 57.97 79.57 -65.70
C LEU A 213 58.33 80.86 -64.96
N ASN A 214 58.91 80.77 -63.76
CA ASN A 214 59.44 81.90 -63.01
C ASN A 214 60.55 82.64 -63.78
N ASN A 215 61.47 81.90 -64.40
CA ASN A 215 62.53 82.48 -65.25
C ASN A 215 61.98 83.19 -66.49
N LEU A 216 60.92 82.66 -67.11
CA LEU A 216 60.24 83.33 -68.22
C LEU A 216 59.54 84.63 -67.75
N ALA A 217 58.89 84.60 -66.58
CA ALA A 217 58.22 85.76 -66.03
C ALA A 217 59.19 86.90 -65.68
N THR A 218 60.38 86.58 -65.13
CA THR A 218 61.42 87.59 -64.86
C THR A 218 61.98 88.19 -66.14
N GLN A 219 62.19 87.38 -67.19
CA GLN A 219 62.59 87.90 -68.51
C GLN A 219 61.55 88.89 -69.09
N LEU A 220 60.26 88.60 -68.95
CA LEU A 220 59.19 89.46 -69.44
C LEU A 220 58.99 90.74 -68.60
N SER A 221 59.41 90.74 -67.33
CA SER A 221 59.24 91.87 -66.41
C SER A 221 60.41 92.86 -66.42
N GLN A 222 61.48 92.59 -67.18
CA GLN A 222 62.55 93.58 -67.37
C GLN A 222 62.06 94.71 -68.28
N PRO A 223 62.17 95.99 -67.86
CA PRO A 223 61.76 97.11 -68.71
C PRO A 223 62.66 97.14 -69.96
N PRO A 224 62.13 97.55 -71.12
CA PRO A 224 62.96 97.73 -72.30
C PRO A 224 64.03 98.77 -71.99
N HIS A 225 65.29 98.33 -71.96
CA HIS A 225 66.43 99.23 -71.88
C HIS A 225 66.41 100.15 -73.12
N GLN A 226 66.02 101.41 -72.90
CA GLN A 226 66.40 102.55 -73.75
C GLN A 226 67.70 103.16 -73.21
#